data_AF-A0A7J3DLS3-F1
#
_entry.id   AF-A0A7J3DLS3-F1
#
_cell.length_a   1.000
_cell.length_b   1.000
_cell.length_c   1.000
_cell.angle_alpha   90.00
_cell.angle_beta   90.00
_cell.angle_gamma   90.00
#
_symmetry.space_group_name_H-M   'P 1'
#
loop_
_entity.id
_entity.type
_entity.pdbx_description
1 polymer ?
#
loop_
_entity_poly.entity_id
_entity_poly.type
_entity_poly.pdbx_seq_one_letter_code
_entity_poly.pdbx_strand_id
1 'polypeptide(L)' 'MKTHTRKWKEKQLEELKALIEQSKIVAIASIDGLPANMLQELKIKLSGDATIKVSKAKIIKRALAESKHKKFN' A
#
# COMPACT_ATOMS: atom_id res chain seq x y z
N MET A 1 28.27 -4.63 7.13
CA MET A 1 26.79 -4.83 7.10
C MET A 1 26.18 -3.72 6.23
N LYS A 2 25.54 -4.05 5.09
CA LYS A 2 25.12 -3.04 4.09
C LYS A 2 23.87 -2.25 4.52
N THR A 3 24.06 -0.98 4.86
CA THR A 3 23.06 0.01 5.31
C THR A 3 22.04 0.43 4.22
N HIS A 4 22.27 0.06 2.95
CA HIS A 4 21.37 0.38 1.82
C HIS A 4 19.91 -0.08 2.00
N THR A 5 19.68 -1.14 2.78
CA THR A 5 18.36 -1.73 2.97
C THR A 5 17.39 -0.85 3.78
N ARG A 6 17.88 0.17 4.50
CA ARG A 6 17.03 1.03 5.36
C ARG A 6 16.32 2.11 4.54
N LYS A 7 17.08 2.87 3.75
CA LYS A 7 16.56 4.02 2.99
C LYS A 7 15.39 3.67 2.08
N TRP A 8 15.45 2.52 1.37
CA TRP A 8 14.35 2.14 0.48
C TRP A 8 13.07 1.75 1.23
N LYS A 9 13.19 1.14 2.42
CA LYS A 9 12.04 0.78 3.26
C LYS A 9 11.40 2.01 3.89
N GLU A 10 12.22 2.96 4.31
CA GLU A 10 11.75 4.24 4.86
C GLU A 10 11.02 5.03 3.78
N LYS A 11 11.61 5.15 2.58
CA LYS A 11 10.95 5.78 1.44
C LYS A 11 9.61 5.11 1.10
N GLN A 12 9.57 3.77 1.04
CA GLN A 12 8.32 3.07 0.79
C GLN A 12 7.27 3.29 1.88
N LEU A 13 7.69 3.42 3.14
CA LEU A 13 6.79 3.72 4.24
C LEU A 13 6.18 5.12 4.09
N GLU A 14 7.01 6.11 3.76
CA GLU A 14 6.55 7.49 3.52
C GLU A 14 5.62 7.59 2.32
N GLU A 15 5.95 6.95 1.20
CA GLU A 15 5.08 6.89 0.02
C GLU A 15 3.72 6.26 0.36
N LEU A 16 3.71 5.18 1.15
CA LEU A 16 2.47 4.52 1.54
C LEU A 16 1.62 5.39 2.48
N LYS A 17 2.26 6.08 3.44
CA LYS A 17 1.57 7.02 4.32
C LYS A 17 0.93 8.16 3.55
N ALA A 18 1.67 8.76 2.62
CA ALA A 18 1.16 9.86 1.79
C ALA A 18 -0.07 9.40 1.00
N LEU A 19 -0.02 8.21 0.39
CA LEU A 19 -1.17 7.62 -0.31
C LEU A 19 -2.37 7.38 0.61
N ILE A 20 -2.14 6.86 1.82
CA ILE A 20 -3.19 6.61 2.80
C ILE A 20 -3.85 7.93 3.23
N GLU A 21 -3.06 8.97 3.54
CA GLU A 21 -3.57 10.27 3.99
C GLU A 21 -4.30 11.05 2.88
N GLN A 22 -3.83 10.95 1.64
CA GLN A 22 -4.49 11.59 0.48
C GLN A 22 -5.78 10.88 0.06
N SER A 23 -5.91 9.60 0.39
CA SER A 23 -7.08 8.80 0.02
C SER A 23 -8.20 8.97 1.05
N LYS A 24 -9.42 9.24 0.58
CA LYS A 24 -10.62 9.30 1.44
C LYS A 24 -11.00 7.92 2.00
N ILE A 25 -10.81 6.87 1.19
CA ILE A 25 -11.16 5.49 1.52
C ILE A 25 -9.97 4.61 1.17
N VAL A 26 -9.61 3.70 2.07
CA VAL A 26 -8.51 2.75 1.87
C VAL A 26 -9.05 1.33 2.09
N ALA A 27 -8.87 0.47 1.08
CA ALA A 27 -9.20 -0.95 1.15
C ALA A 27 -7.91 -1.78 1.20
N ILE A 28 -7.89 -2.81 2.05
CA ILE A 28 -6.76 -3.73 2.17
C ILE A 28 -7.25 -5.11 1.79
N ALA A 29 -6.60 -5.71 0.79
CA ALA A 29 -6.91 -7.06 0.31
C ALA A 29 -5.64 -7.91 0.26
N SER A 30 -5.81 -9.21 0.47
CA SER A 30 -4.75 -10.19 0.25
C SER A 30 -4.66 -10.52 -1.24
N ILE A 31 -3.43 -10.52 -1.76
CA ILE A 31 -3.10 -10.93 -3.12
C ILE A 31 -2.65 -12.40 -3.18
N ASP A 32 -2.69 -13.11 -2.05
CA ASP A 32 -2.26 -14.50 -1.99
C ASP A 32 -3.14 -15.38 -2.90
N GLY A 33 -2.50 -16.18 -3.75
CA GLY A 33 -3.20 -16.98 -4.77
C GLY A 33 -3.75 -16.19 -5.96
N LEU A 34 -3.60 -14.86 -6.02
CA LEU A 34 -4.06 -14.05 -7.15
C LEU A 34 -2.99 -14.06 -8.27
N PRO A 35 -3.30 -14.57 -9.47
CA PRO A 35 -2.33 -14.61 -10.55
C PRO A 35 -2.08 -13.22 -11.13
N ALA A 36 -0.87 -13.02 -11.67
CA ALA A 36 -0.40 -11.71 -12.08
C ALA A 36 -1.24 -11.09 -13.22
N ASN A 37 -1.77 -11.92 -14.12
CA ASN A 37 -2.68 -11.49 -15.18
C ASN A 37 -3.97 -10.88 -14.63
N MET A 38 -4.59 -11.54 -13.65
CA MET A 38 -5.82 -11.06 -13.02
C MET A 38 -5.59 -9.72 -12.31
N LEU A 39 -4.44 -9.56 -11.65
CA LEU A 39 -4.07 -8.27 -11.05
C LEU A 39 -3.86 -7.17 -12.09
N GLN A 40 -3.27 -7.49 -13.23
CA GLN A 40 -3.08 -6.51 -14.31
C GLN A 40 -4.43 -6.06 -14.88
N GLU A 41 -5.36 -6.99 -15.11
CA GLU A 41 -6.71 -6.65 -15.54
C GLU A 41 -7.44 -5.78 -14.50
N LEU A 42 -7.30 -6.10 -13.21
CA LEU A 42 -7.86 -5.28 -12.13
C LEU A 42 -7.27 -3.86 -12.12
N LYS A 43 -5.96 -3.73 -12.32
CA LYS A 43 -5.32 -2.40 -12.44
C LYS A 43 -5.87 -1.60 -13.61
N ILE A 44 -6.10 -2.24 -14.75
CA ILE A 44 -6.65 -1.57 -15.93
C ILE A 44 -8.09 -1.13 -15.67
N LYS A 45 -8.92 -2.02 -15.10
CA LYS A 45 -10.32 -1.73 -14.80
C LYS A 45 -10.50 -0.61 -13.76
N LEU A 46 -9.61 -0.54 -12.78
CA LEU A 46 -9.62 0.47 -11.73
C LEU A 46 -8.78 1.72 -12.09
N SER A 47 -8.16 1.73 -13.28
CA SER A 47 -7.35 2.85 -13.73
C SER A 47 -8.25 4.08 -13.95
N GLY A 48 -8.02 5.13 -13.16
CA GLY A 48 -8.82 6.36 -13.19
C GLY A 48 -9.68 6.53 -11.94
N ASP A 49 -10.21 5.44 -11.40
CA ASP A 49 -11.06 5.46 -10.21
C ASP A 49 -10.31 5.18 -8.90
N ALA A 50 -9.30 4.30 -8.94
CA ALA A 50 -8.56 3.89 -7.74
C ALA A 50 -7.08 3.57 -8.02
N THR A 51 -6.23 3.83 -7.03
CA THR A 51 -4.80 3.49 -7.10
C THR A 51 -4.51 2.20 -6.33
N ILE A 52 -4.00 1.17 -7.02
CA ILE A 52 -3.62 -0.10 -6.41
C ILE A 52 -2.12 -0.12 -6.11
N LYS A 53 -1.76 -0.23 -4.82
CA LYS A 53 -0.38 -0.40 -4.37
C LYS A 53 -0.20 -1.70 -3.59
N VAL A 54 0.72 -2.55 -4.05
CA VAL A 54 1.08 -3.79 -3.37
C VAL A 54 2.33 -3.55 -2.54
N SER A 55 2.33 -3.99 -1.28
CA SER A 55 3.45 -3.84 -0.35
C SER A 55 3.43 -4.96 0.68
N LYS A 56 4.56 -5.17 1.38
CA LYS A 56 4.61 -6.19 2.44
C LYS A 56 3.64 -5.83 3.57
N ALA A 57 2.91 -6.83 4.08
CA ALA A 57 1.95 -6.65 5.18
C ALA A 57 2.54 -5.90 6.39
N LYS A 58 3.81 -6.16 6.76
CA LYS A 58 4.48 -5.45 7.85
C LYS A 58 4.64 -3.95 7.59
N ILE A 59 4.90 -3.55 6.35
CA ILE A 59 5.03 -2.13 5.95
C ILE A 59 3.65 -1.47 5.97
N ILE A 60 2.63 -2.15 5.43
CA ILE A 60 1.24 -1.67 5.41
C ILE A 60 0.74 -1.43 6.84
N LYS A 61 0.90 -2.42 7.73
CA LYS A 61 0.52 -2.29 9.15
C LYS A 61 1.21 -1.11 9.83
N ARG A 62 2.50 -0.94 9.58
CA ARG A 62 3.28 0.18 10.13
C ARG A 62 2.83 1.52 9.57
N ALA A 63 2.59 1.62 8.26
CA ALA A 63 2.12 2.84 7.61
C ALA A 63 0.76 3.26 8.15
N LEU A 64 -0.17 2.31 8.33
CA LEU A 64 -1.49 2.57 8.90
C LEU A 64 -1.41 3.03 10.35
N ALA A 65 -0.60 2.36 11.19
CA ALA A 65 -0.42 2.73 12.59
C ALA A 65 0.21 4.11 12.77
N GLU A 66 1.09 4.51 11.84
CA GLU A 66 1.75 5.81 11.84
C GLU A 66 1.01 6.87 11.00
N SER A 67 -0.06 6.51 10.30
CA SER A 67 -0.91 7.43 9.53
C SER A 67 -2.02 7.99 10.41
N LYS A 68 -2.46 9.22 10.13
CA LYS A 68 -3.48 9.92 10.92
C LYS A 68 -4.90 9.38 10.77
N HIS A 69 -5.13 8.41 9.87
CA HIS A 69 -6.45 7.80 9.68
C HIS A 69 -6.82 6.92 10.88
N LYS A 70 -7.50 7.56 11.82
CA LYS A 70 -8.06 6.98 13.05
C LYS A 70 -9.07 5.90 12.67
N LYS A 71 -8.99 4.74 13.35
CA LYS A 71 -9.94 3.63 13.22
C LYS A 71 -11.38 4.16 13.10
N PHE A 72 -12.06 3.82 12.01
CA PHE A 72 -13.53 3.78 12.04
C PHE A 72 -13.89 2.67 13.02
N ASN A 73 -14.51 3.09 14.13
CA ASN A 73 -15.06 2.24 15.18
C ASN A 73 -16.32 1.54 14.68
#